data_AF-A0A2V8Q4H0-F1
#
_entry.id   AF-A0A2V8Q4H0-F1
#
_cell.length_a   1.000
_cell.length_b   1.000
_cell.length_c   1.000
_cell.angle_alpha   90.00
_cell.angle_beta   90.00
_cell.angle_gamma   90.00
#
_symmetry.space_group_name_H-M   'P 1'
#
loop_
_entity.id
_entity.type
_entity.pdbx_description
1 polymer ?
#
loop_
_entity_poly.entity_id
_entity_poly.type
_entity_poly.pdbx_seq_one_letter_code
_entity_poly.pdbx_strand_id
1 'polypeptide(L)'
;MVDAVITELGAGTGGPDAAPGQVVFDNVLLVSNTVRFLLATNRVSERDGRVPIVVKRIGSSTGTALVHYETASESASDRADFITTLGTLQ
;
A
#
# COMPACT_ATOMS: atom_id res chain seq x y z
N MET A 1 -16.23 -2.54 -9.95
CA MET A 1 -17.09 -3.48 -9.19
C MET A 1 -16.37 -3.68 -7.87
N VAL A 2 -16.85 -3.08 -6.78
CA VAL A 2 -16.25 -3.30 -5.46
C VAL A 2 -17.18 -4.30 -4.79
N ASP A 3 -16.68 -5.51 -4.56
CA ASP A 3 -17.39 -6.54 -3.81
C ASP A 3 -17.79 -5.97 -2.46
N ALA A 4 -19.10 -5.78 -2.28
CA ALA A 4 -19.66 -5.57 -0.97
C ALA A 4 -19.41 -6.86 -0.19
N VAL A 5 -18.44 -6.84 0.71
CA VAL A 5 -18.33 -7.85 1.76
C VAL A 5 -19.56 -7.67 2.65
N ILE A 6 -20.62 -8.42 2.33
CA ILE A 6 -21.77 -8.62 3.20
C ILE A 6 -21.35 -9.69 4.21
N THR A 7 -20.62 -9.28 5.25
CA THR A 7 -20.45 -10.13 6.43
C THR A 7 -21.79 -10.16 7.14
N GLU A 8 -22.49 -11.30 7.07
CA GLU A 8 -23.76 -11.48 7.78
C GLU A 8 -23.56 -11.33 9.29
N LEU A 9 -24.23 -10.34 9.88
CA LEU A 9 -24.32 -10.08 11.32
C LEU A 9 -25.12 -11.19 12.01
N GLY A 10 -24.46 -12.29 12.33
CA GLY A 10 -25.06 -13.35 13.14
C GLY A 10 -25.00 -13.02 14.64
N ALA A 11 -25.96 -12.26 15.17
CA ALA A 11 -26.47 -12.47 16.53
C ALA A 11 -27.74 -11.65 16.82
N GLY A 12 -28.87 -12.35 16.98
CA GLY A 12 -30.03 -11.83 17.68
C GLY A 12 -31.37 -12.09 17.02
N THR A 13 -31.74 -13.34 16.72
CA THR A 13 -33.17 -13.68 16.61
C THR A 13 -33.78 -13.68 18.01
N GLY A 14 -34.00 -12.48 18.55
CA GLY A 14 -34.86 -12.33 19.70
C GLY A 14 -36.25 -12.84 19.34
N GLY A 15 -36.76 -13.82 20.08
CA GLY A 15 -38.20 -14.10 20.08
C GLY A 15 -39.01 -12.86 20.47
N PRO A 16 -40.35 -12.88 20.37
CA PRO A 16 -41.19 -11.70 20.55
C PRO A 16 -41.03 -10.98 21.92
N ASP A 17 -40.40 -11.63 22.90
CA ASP A 17 -40.18 -11.11 24.26
C ASP A 17 -38.70 -10.77 24.58
N ALA A 18 -37.79 -10.88 23.62
CA ALA A 18 -36.37 -10.54 23.86
C ALA A 18 -36.16 -9.03 23.74
N ALA A 19 -35.63 -8.41 24.81
CA ALA A 19 -35.09 -7.06 24.74
C ALA A 19 -34.15 -6.96 23.52
N PRO A 20 -34.23 -5.89 22.69
CA PRO A 20 -33.38 -5.78 21.51
C PRO A 20 -31.92 -5.89 21.96
N GLY A 21 -31.29 -7.03 21.64
CA GLY A 21 -29.89 -7.25 21.91
C GLY A 21 -29.08 -6.16 21.23
N GLN A 22 -28.12 -5.58 21.95
CA GLN A 22 -27.23 -4.58 21.40
C GLN A 22 -26.51 -5.19 20.19
N VAL A 23 -26.85 -4.72 18.99
CA VAL A 23 -26.09 -5.04 17.78
C VAL A 23 -24.76 -4.31 17.89
N VAL A 24 -23.70 -5.06 18.19
CA VAL A 24 -22.33 -4.54 18.13
C VAL A 24 -21.92 -4.58 16.66
N PHE A 25 -21.83 -3.41 16.03
CA PHE A 25 -21.13 -3.30 14.77
C PHE A 25 -19.64 -3.49 15.06
N ASP A 26 -19.02 -4.50 14.44
CA ASP A 26 -17.57 -4.52 14.35
C ASP A 26 -17.15 -3.32 13.50
N ASN A 27 -16.30 -2.44 14.06
CA ASN A 27 -15.76 -1.29 13.36
C ASN A 27 -14.70 -1.78 12.36
N VAL A 28 -15.13 -2.43 11.28
CA VAL A 28 -14.23 -2.88 10.21
C VAL A 28 -13.68 -1.67 9.46
N LEU A 29 -12.50 -1.22 9.89
CA LEU A 29 -11.71 -0.21 9.20
C LEU A 29 -11.12 -0.82 7.92
N LEU A 30 -11.80 -0.58 6.80
CA LEU A 30 -11.27 -0.88 5.46
C LEU A 30 -10.14 0.09 5.14
N VAL A 31 -8.90 -0.32 5.42
CA VAL A 31 -7.69 0.42 5.06
C VAL A 31 -7.13 -0.09 3.73
N SER A 32 -7.10 0.77 2.71
CA SER A 32 -6.37 0.47 1.48
C SER A 32 -4.88 0.66 1.72
N ASN A 33 -4.09 -0.41 1.57
CA ASN A 33 -2.64 -0.32 1.66
C ASN A 33 -2.05 -0.18 0.26
N THR A 34 -1.35 0.92 0.01
CA THR A 34 -0.69 1.19 -1.27
C THR A 34 0.73 1.68 -1.05
N VAL A 35 1.61 1.35 -1.99
CA VAL A 35 2.97 1.90 -2.06
C VAL A 35 3.09 2.66 -3.36
N ARG A 36 3.61 3.89 -3.29
CA ARG A 36 3.85 4.74 -4.48
C ARG A 36 5.13 5.54 -4.32
N PHE A 37 5.73 5.97 -5.43
CA PHE A 37 6.79 6.97 -5.39
C PHE A 37 6.31 8.27 -4.75
N LEU A 38 7.20 8.93 -4.02
CA LEU A 38 6.93 10.25 -3.45
C LEU A 38 6.85 11.31 -4.56
N LEU A 39 7.70 11.19 -5.58
CA LEU A 39 7.76 12.06 -6.74
C LEU A 39 7.62 11.22 -8.02
N ALA A 40 6.83 11.70 -8.98
CA ALA A 40 6.70 11.06 -10.29
C ALA A 40 7.94 11.26 -11.18
N THR A 41 8.72 12.32 -10.93
CA THR A 41 9.94 12.64 -11.67
C THR A 41 10.97 13.24 -10.73
N ASN A 42 12.20 12.73 -10.79
CA ASN A 42 13.34 13.27 -10.07
C ASN A 42 14.30 13.90 -11.10
N ARG A 43 14.69 15.15 -10.88
CA ARG A 43 15.74 15.82 -11.66
C ARG A 43 16.95 15.97 -10.76
N VAL A 44 18.06 15.40 -11.19
CA VAL A 44 19.29 15.30 -10.42
C VAL A 44 20.48 15.66 -11.29
N SER A 45 21.58 16.07 -10.67
CA SER A 45 22.85 16.20 -11.36
C SER A 45 23.56 14.85 -11.36
N GLU A 46 24.17 14.48 -12.48
CA GLU A 46 25.07 13.31 -12.52
C GLU A 46 26.23 13.45 -11.52
N ARG A 47 26.58 14.68 -11.14
CA ARG A 47 27.62 14.99 -10.16
C ARG A 47 27.24 14.62 -8.73
N ASP A 48 25.95 14.39 -8.46
CA ASP A 48 25.47 14.04 -7.11
C ASP A 48 25.92 12.62 -6.71
N GLY A 49 26.27 11.77 -7.70
CA GLY A 49 26.81 10.42 -7.50
C GLY A 49 25.82 9.40 -6.93
N ARG A 50 24.77 9.83 -6.23
CA ARG A 50 23.67 9.01 -5.71
C ARG A 50 22.36 9.77 -5.73
N VAL A 51 21.26 9.04 -5.98
CA VAL A 51 19.92 9.60 -6.06
C VAL A 51 19.00 8.86 -5.08
N PRO A 52 18.46 9.54 -4.04
CA PRO A 52 17.48 8.93 -3.16
C PRO A 52 16.10 8.89 -3.85
N ILE A 53 15.61 7.68 -4.14
CA ILE A 53 14.24 7.46 -4.62
C ILE A 53 13.36 7.07 -3.44
N VAL A 54 12.46 7.97 -3.04
CA VAL A 54 11.60 7.76 -1.88
C VAL A 54 10.26 7.17 -2.31
N VAL A 55 9.82 6.12 -1.61
CA VAL A 55 8.46 5.57 -1.72
C VAL A 55 7.68 5.84 -0.43
N LYS A 56 6.37 5.98 -0.56
CA LYS A 56 5.45 6.18 0.57
C LYS A 56 4.44 5.04 0.62
N ARG A 57 4.38 4.38 1.78
CA ARG A 57 3.29 3.48 2.16
C ARG A 57 2.12 4.32 2.68
N ILE A 58 0.92 4.08 2.16
CA ILE A 58 -0.32 4.78 2.50
C ILE A 58 -1.33 3.73 2.97
N GLY A 59 -2.09 4.05 4.02
CA GLY A 59 -2.97 3.11 4.70
C GLY A 59 -2.32 2.56 5.95
N SER A 60 -2.55 1.29 6.25
CA SER A 60 -1.95 0.67 7.43
C SER A 60 -0.44 0.43 7.26
N SER A 61 0.33 0.84 8.28
CA SER A 61 1.73 0.48 8.46
C SER A 61 1.92 -0.81 9.26
N THR A 62 0.84 -1.47 9.70
CA THR A 62 0.93 -2.73 10.44
C THR A 62 1.37 -3.86 9.52
N GLY A 63 2.26 -4.72 10.03
CA GLY A 63 2.75 -5.90 9.30
C GLY A 63 3.80 -5.59 8.24
N THR A 64 4.52 -6.64 7.84
CA THR A 64 5.60 -6.60 6.86
C THR A 64 5.06 -6.26 5.46
N ALA A 65 5.75 -5.39 4.75
CA ALA A 65 5.56 -5.17 3.33
C ALA A 65 6.85 -5.55 2.58
N LEU A 66 6.70 -6.11 1.39
CA LEU A 66 7.82 -6.44 0.50
C LEU A 66 7.57 -5.72 -0.81
N VAL A 67 8.49 -4.86 -1.22
CA VAL A 67 8.35 -4.08 -2.45
C VAL A 67 9.54 -4.37 -3.35
N HIS A 68 9.28 -5.11 -4.44
CA HIS A 68 10.28 -5.30 -5.48
C HIS A 68 10.48 -4.01 -6.27
N TYR A 69 11.73 -3.70 -6.59
CA TYR A 69 12.08 -2.54 -7.40
C TYR A 69 13.21 -2.88 -8.37
N GLU A 70 13.23 -2.18 -9.50
CA GLU A 70 14.25 -2.27 -10.53
C GLU A 70 14.31 -0.93 -11.30
N THR A 71 15.49 -0.54 -11.75
CA THR A 71 15.68 0.57 -12.68
C THR A 71 15.52 0.10 -14.12
N ALA A 72 14.85 0.88 -14.96
CA ALA A 72 14.72 0.60 -16.39
C ALA A 72 15.35 1.73 -17.23
N SER A 73 16.00 1.34 -18.33
CA SER A 73 16.51 2.28 -19.33
C SER A 73 15.38 2.86 -20.18
N GLU A 74 15.46 4.14 -20.48
CA GLU A 74 14.63 4.80 -21.51
C GLU A 74 15.56 5.60 -22.43
N SER A 75 15.73 6.90 -22.18
CA SER A 75 16.75 7.72 -22.85
C SER A 75 18.14 7.59 -22.23
N ALA A 76 18.18 7.33 -20.91
CA ALA A 76 19.40 7.02 -20.16
C ALA A 76 19.70 5.50 -20.25
N SER A 77 20.99 5.15 -20.28
CA SER A 77 21.48 3.78 -20.43
C SER A 77 22.33 3.32 -19.24
N ASP A 78 22.26 2.01 -18.94
CA ASP A 78 23.06 1.39 -17.89
C ASP A 78 24.57 1.54 -18.15
N ARG A 79 25.31 1.76 -17.08
CA ARG A 79 26.76 2.00 -16.99
C ARG A 79 27.28 3.24 -17.72
N ALA A 80 26.43 3.93 -18.48
CA ALA A 80 26.73 5.24 -19.06
C ALA A 80 26.18 6.37 -18.19
N ASP A 81 24.88 6.31 -17.87
CA ASP A 81 24.16 7.39 -17.19
C ASP A 81 23.74 7.00 -15.76
N PHE A 82 23.47 5.70 -15.54
CA PHE A 82 23.15 5.15 -14.22
C PHE A 82 23.69 3.74 -14.07
N ILE A 83 23.67 3.20 -12.85
CA ILE A 83 23.99 1.79 -12.59
C ILE A 83 22.68 1.07 -12.30
N THR A 84 22.38 0.02 -13.07
CA THR A 84 21.19 -0.81 -12.85
C THR A 84 21.14 -1.29 -11.41
N THR A 85 20.02 -1.04 -10.73
CA THR A 85 19.79 -1.44 -9.34
C THR A 85 18.42 -2.10 -9.23
N LEU A 86 18.38 -3.27 -8.62
CA LEU A 86 17.15 -4.00 -8.33
C LEU A 86 17.22 -4.67 -6.95
N GLY A 87 16.06 -4.97 -6.37
CA GLY A 87 16.00 -5.62 -5.07
C GLY A 87 14.60 -5.65 -4.47
N THR A 88 14.56 -5.86 -3.15
CA THR A 88 13.34 -5.85 -2.35
C THR A 88 13.52 -4.89 -1.18
N LEU A 89 12.61 -3.92 -1.06
CA LEU A 89 12.51 -3.05 0.10
C LEU A 89 11.58 -3.69 1.14
N GLN A 90 11.98 -3.62 2.41
CA GLN A 90 11.28 -4.18 3.58
C GLN A 90 10.95 -3.09 4.60
#